data_AF-A0A6A6ZVL2-F1
#
_entry.id   AF-A0A6A6ZVL2-F1
#
_cell.length_a   1.000
_cell.length_b   1.000
_cell.length_c   1.000
_cell.angle_alpha   90.00
_cell.angle_beta   90.00
_cell.angle_gamma   90.00
#
_symmetry.space_group_name_H-M   'P 1'
#
loop_
_entity.id
_entity.type
_entity.pdbx_description
1 polymer ?
#
loop_
_entity_poly.entity_id
_entity_poly.type
_entity_poly.pdbx_seq_one_letter_code
_entity_poly.pdbx_strand_id
1 'polypeptide(L)'
;MAIGYLLESFICLAILCAAAWSEKCSSKNSKLVQMLLANASRAFYDNAAFFAFAMQAASIATLTKVDFGISANGMGALTMQIVWLVSILSLLPLLPLVLRPQLYHENTLVDLSESIVEIVPTSGHEVGTKSISEARAMAISEARQDLRFFFFVVCWAMAFGPFFSRMGGTFGQSRIGDSNDSVISTTDWKQIEDACFLGVNKISRSLDDFVTACGITSYLLVSVIAIGKIANTLLEGSSYRWLKWFSRVETSMSSVWHVRLHRLVSAFVFFLLAVQFWAFFRLRQLQKDMVRAAGGEFSDEQWTFGQIVAVVVYIPVLVEVTFAWRKKSLFCT
;
A
#
# COMPACT_ATOMS: atom_id res chain seq x y z
N MET A 1 -3.91 1.99 -17.29
CA MET A 1 -3.05 1.58 -16.15
C MET A 1 -3.68 1.60 -14.74
N ALA A 2 -4.83 2.27 -14.49
CA ALA A 2 -5.32 2.51 -13.11
C ALA A 2 -5.91 1.28 -12.36
N ILE A 3 -6.31 0.24 -13.10
CA ILE A 3 -7.15 -0.85 -12.58
C ILE A 3 -6.46 -1.62 -11.44
N GLY A 4 -5.14 -1.83 -11.51
CA GLY A 4 -4.38 -2.53 -10.47
C GLY A 4 -4.49 -1.88 -9.10
N TYR A 5 -4.13 -0.59 -9.01
CA TYR A 5 -4.18 0.17 -7.75
C TYR A 5 -5.61 0.34 -7.22
N LEU A 6 -6.59 0.51 -8.13
CA LEU A 6 -8.01 0.55 -7.76
C LEU A 6 -8.46 -0.75 -7.12
N LEU A 7 -8.12 -1.88 -7.74
CA LEU A 7 -8.45 -3.21 -7.23
C LEU A 7 -7.78 -3.45 -5.89
N GLU A 8 -6.50 -3.12 -5.76
CA GLU A 8 -5.74 -3.19 -4.52
C GLU A 8 -6.42 -2.41 -3.38
N SER A 9 -6.75 -1.15 -3.65
CA SER A 9 -7.40 -0.27 -2.67
C SER A 9 -8.79 -0.74 -2.30
N PHE A 10 -9.56 -1.25 -3.27
CA PHE A 10 -10.90 -1.79 -3.05
C PHE A 10 -10.88 -3.07 -2.22
N ILE A 11 -9.98 -4.02 -2.53
CA ILE A 11 -9.83 -5.25 -1.76
C ILE A 11 -9.37 -4.92 -0.33
N CYS A 12 -8.41 -4.02 -0.16
CA CYS A 12 -7.98 -3.56 1.16
C CYS A 12 -9.15 -2.97 1.97
N LEU A 13 -9.96 -2.10 1.35
CA LEU A 13 -11.13 -1.51 1.99
C LEU A 13 -12.15 -2.58 2.38
N ALA A 14 -12.43 -3.54 1.50
CA ALA A 14 -13.35 -4.64 1.76
C ALA A 14 -12.89 -5.49 2.96
N ILE A 15 -11.59 -5.81 3.04
CA ILE A 15 -10.99 -6.55 4.17
C ILE A 15 -11.16 -5.75 5.48
N LEU A 16 -10.86 -4.46 5.48
CA LEU A 16 -10.96 -3.64 6.69
C LEU A 16 -12.41 -3.41 7.14
N CYS A 17 -13.34 -3.24 6.19
CA CYS A 17 -14.76 -3.18 6.47
C CYS A 17 -15.28 -4.51 7.04
N ALA A 18 -14.87 -5.64 6.46
CA ALA A 18 -15.21 -6.97 6.97
C ALA A 18 -14.65 -7.20 8.38
N ALA A 19 -13.42 -6.75 8.65
CA ALA A 19 -12.82 -6.78 9.98
C ALA A 19 -13.62 -5.97 11.00
N ALA A 20 -13.90 -4.70 10.70
CA ALA A 20 -14.67 -3.82 11.56
C ALA A 20 -16.11 -4.33 11.80
N TRP A 21 -16.72 -4.94 10.78
CA TRP A 21 -18.03 -5.57 10.89
C TRP A 21 -17.99 -6.80 11.80
N SER A 22 -16.98 -7.66 11.64
CA SER A 22 -16.82 -8.88 12.43
C SER A 22 -16.67 -8.60 13.93
N GLU A 23 -15.98 -7.51 14.30
CA GLU A 23 -15.84 -7.08 15.69
C GLU A 23 -17.16 -6.59 16.30
N LYS A 24 -18.03 -5.99 15.49
CA LYS A 24 -19.31 -5.46 15.96
C LYS A 24 -20.37 -6.57 16.07
N CYS A 25 -20.30 -7.56 15.20
CA CYS A 25 -21.23 -8.68 15.14
C CYS A 25 -20.64 -9.93 15.81
N SER A 26 -20.60 -9.93 17.15
CA SER A 26 -20.20 -11.08 17.97
C SER A 26 -21.30 -12.17 17.96
N SER A 27 -21.38 -12.94 16.89
CA SER A 27 -22.35 -14.04 16.67
C SER A 27 -21.62 -15.33 16.29
N LYS A 28 -22.26 -16.51 16.39
CA LYS A 28 -21.73 -17.84 16.01
C LYS A 28 -21.09 -17.91 14.61
N ASN A 29 -21.46 -17.02 13.69
CA ASN A 29 -20.80 -16.89 12.37
C ASN A 29 -19.41 -16.23 12.43
N SER A 30 -18.94 -15.79 13.61
CA SER A 30 -17.67 -15.09 13.78
C SER A 30 -16.46 -15.95 13.43
N LYS A 31 -16.47 -17.27 13.74
CA LYS A 31 -15.35 -18.17 13.42
C LYS A 31 -15.11 -18.27 11.90
N LEU A 32 -16.17 -18.45 11.12
CA LEU A 32 -16.08 -18.50 9.65
C LEU A 32 -15.61 -17.16 9.07
N VAL A 33 -16.16 -16.04 9.56
CA VAL A 33 -15.77 -14.70 9.09
C VAL A 33 -14.32 -14.40 9.43
N GLN A 34 -13.86 -14.75 10.64
CA GLN A 34 -12.47 -14.57 11.06
C GLN A 34 -11.51 -15.43 10.22
N MET A 35 -11.88 -16.67 9.90
CA MET A 35 -11.08 -17.53 9.03
C MET A 35 -10.99 -16.96 7.60
N LEU A 36 -12.13 -16.58 7.01
CA LEU A 36 -12.13 -15.96 5.68
C LEU A 36 -11.29 -14.67 5.66
N LEU A 37 -11.39 -13.86 6.71
CA LEU A 37 -10.66 -12.61 6.85
C LEU A 37 -9.15 -12.85 7.01
N ALA A 38 -8.75 -13.86 7.80
CA ALA A 38 -7.35 -14.22 7.97
C ALA A 38 -6.72 -14.71 6.66
N ASN A 39 -7.41 -15.59 5.93
CA ASN A 39 -6.91 -16.11 4.66
C ASN A 39 -6.90 -15.03 3.57
N ALA A 40 -7.96 -14.22 3.48
CA ALA A 40 -8.03 -13.10 2.55
C ALA A 40 -6.93 -12.07 2.82
N SER A 41 -6.73 -11.67 4.09
CA SER A 41 -5.72 -10.66 4.45
C SER A 41 -4.29 -11.15 4.22
N ARG A 42 -4.01 -12.43 4.51
CA ARG A 42 -2.71 -13.07 4.22
C ARG A 42 -2.43 -13.05 2.72
N ALA A 43 -3.34 -13.62 1.92
CA ALA A 43 -3.18 -13.70 0.48
C ALA A 43 -3.11 -12.31 -0.15
N PHE A 44 -3.96 -11.38 0.29
CA PHE A 44 -3.95 -10.00 -0.20
C PHE A 44 -2.61 -9.33 0.08
N TYR A 45 -2.10 -9.40 1.32
CA TYR A 45 -0.85 -8.74 1.68
C TYR A 45 0.32 -9.27 0.85
N ASP A 46 0.42 -10.60 0.71
CA ASP A 46 1.53 -11.21 -0.03
C ASP A 46 1.51 -10.77 -1.51
N ASN A 47 0.33 -10.75 -2.15
CA ASN A 47 0.18 -10.27 -3.53
C ASN A 47 0.37 -8.75 -3.68
N ALA A 48 -0.16 -7.96 -2.74
CA ALA A 48 -0.03 -6.50 -2.73
C ALA A 48 1.43 -6.07 -2.52
N ALA A 49 2.19 -6.78 -1.69
CA ALA A 49 3.63 -6.50 -1.51
C ALA A 49 4.42 -6.75 -2.79
N PHE A 50 4.16 -7.85 -3.51
CA PHE A 50 4.80 -8.10 -4.82
C PHE A 50 4.38 -7.08 -5.87
N PHE A 51 3.10 -6.70 -5.89
CA PHE A 51 2.61 -5.65 -6.78
C PHE A 51 3.30 -4.32 -6.48
N ALA A 52 3.36 -3.90 -5.22
CA ALA A 52 4.07 -2.70 -4.79
C ALA A 52 5.55 -2.75 -5.19
N PHE A 53 6.26 -3.86 -4.95
CA PHE A 53 7.64 -4.03 -5.39
C PHE A 53 7.80 -3.84 -6.90
N ALA A 54 6.97 -4.48 -7.71
CA ALA A 54 6.98 -4.33 -9.16
C ALA A 54 6.74 -2.88 -9.59
N MET A 55 5.84 -2.18 -8.90
CA MET A 55 5.55 -0.77 -9.17
C MET A 55 6.69 0.14 -8.79
N GLN A 56 7.38 -0.11 -7.66
CA GLN A 56 8.58 0.64 -7.29
C GLN A 56 9.72 0.41 -8.28
N ALA A 57 9.94 -0.84 -8.71
CA ALA A 57 10.94 -1.16 -9.73
C ALA A 57 10.63 -0.47 -11.06
N ALA A 58 9.37 -0.51 -11.51
CA ALA A 58 8.93 0.17 -12.73
C ALA A 58 9.09 1.70 -12.62
N SER A 59 8.87 2.26 -11.44
CA SER A 59 9.02 3.69 -11.15
C SER A 59 10.48 4.12 -11.28
N ILE A 60 11.41 3.38 -10.68
CA ILE A 60 12.86 3.61 -10.79
C ILE A 60 13.32 3.46 -12.26
N ALA A 61 12.86 2.40 -12.94
CA ALA A 61 13.20 2.17 -14.36
C ALA A 61 12.68 3.29 -15.26
N THR A 62 11.53 3.88 -14.93
CA THR A 62 10.98 5.02 -15.68
C THR A 62 11.80 6.28 -15.41
N LEU A 63 12.09 6.59 -14.14
CA LEU A 63 12.86 7.78 -13.76
C LEU A 63 14.29 7.75 -14.32
N THR A 64 14.96 6.61 -14.25
CA THR A 64 16.30 6.46 -14.84
C THR A 64 16.31 6.73 -16.35
N LYS A 65 15.28 6.31 -17.10
CA LYS A 65 15.15 6.67 -18.53
C LYS A 65 14.99 8.16 -18.77
N VAL A 66 14.31 8.87 -17.86
CA VAL A 66 14.19 10.34 -17.89
C VAL A 66 15.53 10.98 -17.60
N ASP A 67 16.16 10.59 -16.49
CA ASP A 67 17.39 11.21 -15.97
C ASP A 67 18.59 11.01 -16.91
N PHE A 68 18.67 9.86 -17.59
CA PHE A 68 19.74 9.56 -18.56
C PHE A 68 19.42 9.99 -20.00
N GLY A 69 18.29 10.64 -20.25
CA GLY A 69 17.94 11.17 -21.57
C GLY A 69 17.77 10.13 -22.67
N ILE A 70 17.66 8.84 -22.32
CA ILE A 70 17.53 7.71 -23.27
C ILE A 70 16.23 7.84 -24.08
N SER A 71 15.22 8.49 -23.49
CA SER A 71 13.92 8.76 -24.09
C SER A 71 13.32 10.04 -23.49
N ALA A 72 13.82 11.21 -23.90
CA ALA A 72 13.29 12.50 -23.43
C ALA A 72 11.98 12.94 -24.12
N ASN A 73 11.44 12.15 -25.05
CA ASN A 73 10.18 12.45 -25.73
C ASN A 73 9.00 12.38 -24.74
N GLY A 74 8.53 13.53 -24.27
CA GLY A 74 7.32 13.67 -23.47
C GLY A 74 7.45 13.37 -21.97
N MET A 75 8.65 13.07 -21.47
CA MET A 75 8.87 12.84 -20.03
C MET A 75 9.33 14.10 -19.31
N GLY A 76 8.36 14.95 -18.94
CA GLY A 76 8.55 16.15 -18.14
C GLY A 76 8.16 15.99 -16.66
N ALA A 77 8.01 17.12 -15.95
CA ALA A 77 7.63 17.18 -14.53
C ALA A 77 6.33 16.40 -14.20
N LEU A 78 5.37 16.35 -15.13
CA LEU A 78 4.14 15.56 -14.99
C LEU A 78 4.40 14.07 -14.85
N THR A 79 5.40 13.52 -15.56
CA THR A 79 5.76 12.11 -15.47
C THR A 79 6.34 11.79 -14.09
N MET A 80 7.22 12.64 -13.57
CA MET A 80 7.76 12.49 -12.22
C MET A 80 6.64 12.52 -11.17
N GLN A 81 5.67 13.43 -11.32
CA GLN A 81 4.52 13.52 -10.41
C GLN A 81 3.65 12.25 -10.48
N ILE A 82 3.36 11.72 -11.67
CA ILE A 82 2.59 10.48 -11.82
C ILE A 82 3.34 9.28 -11.25
N VAL A 83 4.64 9.16 -11.51
CA VAL A 83 5.47 8.05 -11.00
C VAL A 83 5.49 8.06 -9.47
N TRP A 84 5.65 9.24 -8.87
CA TRP A 84 5.58 9.39 -7.42
C TRP A 84 4.21 9.04 -6.84
N LEU A 85 3.11 9.52 -7.47
CA LEU A 85 1.75 9.20 -7.06
C LEU A 85 1.48 7.69 -7.12
N VAL A 86 1.90 7.04 -8.19
CA VAL A 86 1.75 5.59 -8.39
C VAL A 86 2.54 4.81 -7.36
N SER A 87 3.77 5.24 -7.05
CA SER A 87 4.58 4.67 -5.98
C SER A 87 3.84 4.74 -4.63
N ILE A 88 3.27 5.90 -4.26
CA ILE A 88 2.49 6.06 -3.02
C ILE A 88 1.21 5.22 -3.04
N LEU A 89 0.46 5.22 -4.15
CA LEU A 89 -0.80 4.49 -4.30
C LEU A 89 -0.63 2.98 -4.08
N SER A 90 0.54 2.42 -4.40
CA SER A 90 0.85 1.00 -4.15
C SER A 90 1.29 0.69 -2.72
N LEU A 91 1.78 1.68 -1.96
CA LEU A 91 2.26 1.48 -0.59
C LEU A 91 1.19 1.73 0.47
N LEU A 92 0.31 2.70 0.23
CA LEU A 92 -0.74 3.09 1.19
C LEU A 92 -1.68 1.94 1.59
N PRO A 93 -2.16 1.06 0.68
CA PRO A 93 -3.06 -0.05 1.03
C PRO A 93 -2.41 -1.10 1.95
N LEU A 94 -1.08 -1.20 1.97
CA LEU A 94 -0.37 -2.14 2.87
C LEU A 94 -0.37 -1.65 4.32
N LEU A 95 -0.40 -0.33 4.52
CA LEU A 95 -0.16 0.32 5.81
C LEU A 95 -1.16 -0.09 6.91
N PRO A 96 -2.49 -0.14 6.67
CA PRO A 96 -3.45 -0.61 7.68
C PRO A 96 -3.23 -2.05 8.11
N LEU A 97 -2.72 -2.90 7.22
CA LEU A 97 -2.49 -4.32 7.48
C LEU A 97 -1.18 -4.54 8.24
N VAL A 98 -0.13 -3.78 7.93
CA VAL A 98 1.12 -3.75 8.71
C VAL A 98 0.84 -3.35 10.17
N LEU A 99 -0.04 -2.38 10.40
CA LEU A 99 -0.38 -1.90 11.75
C LEU A 99 -1.25 -2.87 12.55
N ARG A 100 -1.83 -3.90 11.92
CA ARG A 100 -2.71 -4.86 12.60
C ARG A 100 -2.40 -6.31 12.25
N PRO A 101 -1.27 -6.84 12.76
CA PRO A 101 -0.85 -8.21 12.48
C PRO A 101 -1.83 -9.27 13.01
N GLN A 102 -2.69 -8.91 13.98
CA GLN A 102 -3.75 -9.77 14.51
C GLN A 102 -4.75 -10.22 13.43
N LEU A 103 -4.90 -9.48 12.32
CA LEU A 103 -5.75 -9.90 11.21
C LEU A 103 -5.24 -11.18 10.52
N TYR A 104 -3.95 -11.50 10.68
CA TYR A 104 -3.36 -12.71 10.12
C TYR A 104 -3.41 -13.91 11.05
N HIS A 105 -3.86 -13.75 12.30
CA HIS A 105 -3.85 -14.83 13.28
C HIS A 105 -5.07 -15.71 13.09
N GLU A 106 -4.82 -16.98 12.81
CA GLU A 106 -5.85 -18.01 12.70
C GLU A 106 -5.87 -18.73 14.05
N ASN A 107 -6.68 -18.24 14.97
CA ASN A 107 -6.91 -18.94 16.23
C ASN A 107 -7.52 -20.35 16.00
N THR A 108 -7.95 -20.64 14.76
CA THR A 108 -8.66 -21.87 14.36
C THR A 108 -7.76 -23.05 14.00
N LEU A 109 -6.48 -22.84 13.63
CA LEU A 109 -5.58 -23.96 13.31
C LEU A 109 -5.23 -24.78 14.57
N VAL A 110 -5.30 -24.16 15.74
CA VAL A 110 -5.13 -24.81 17.04
C VAL A 110 -6.34 -25.69 17.37
N ASP A 111 -7.57 -25.17 17.22
CA ASP A 111 -8.83 -25.94 17.39
C ASP A 111 -8.94 -27.14 16.40
N LEU A 112 -8.41 -27.00 15.19
CA LEU A 112 -8.47 -28.07 14.17
C LEU A 112 -7.45 -29.18 14.39
N SER A 113 -6.28 -28.84 14.94
CA SER A 113 -5.33 -29.87 15.40
C SER A 113 -5.91 -30.66 16.57
N GLU A 114 -6.75 -30.05 17.43
CA GLU A 114 -7.44 -30.76 18.50
C GLU A 114 -8.47 -31.77 17.96
N SER A 115 -9.29 -31.38 16.97
CA SER A 115 -10.36 -32.24 16.43
C SER A 115 -9.88 -33.39 15.54
N ILE A 116 -8.74 -33.26 14.85
CA ILE A 116 -8.18 -34.34 14.02
C ILE A 116 -7.45 -35.38 14.89
N VAL A 117 -6.82 -34.96 16.00
CA VAL A 117 -6.10 -35.88 16.91
C VAL A 117 -7.06 -36.75 17.72
N GLU A 118 -8.29 -36.31 17.96
CA GLU A 118 -9.30 -37.09 18.71
C GLU A 118 -9.82 -38.34 17.97
N ILE A 119 -9.53 -38.48 16.67
CA ILE A 119 -10.00 -39.61 15.84
C ILE A 119 -8.98 -40.79 15.82
N VAL A 120 -7.76 -40.61 16.34
CA VAL A 120 -6.75 -41.67 16.41
C VAL A 120 -6.53 -42.08 17.87
N PRO A 121 -6.93 -43.31 18.28
CA PRO A 121 -6.67 -43.77 19.64
C PRO A 121 -5.19 -44.18 19.75
N THR A 122 -4.31 -43.22 20.04
CA THR A 122 -2.92 -43.49 20.41
C THR A 122 -2.75 -43.51 21.91
N SER A 123 -2.60 -44.72 22.44
CA SER A 123 -2.23 -45.00 23.82
C SER A 123 -0.96 -44.24 24.23
N GLY A 124 -1.10 -43.31 25.19
CA GLY A 124 -0.11 -43.04 26.22
C GLY A 124 1.25 -42.49 25.79
N HIS A 125 1.33 -41.31 25.17
CA HIS A 125 2.46 -40.37 25.30
C HIS A 125 2.21 -38.97 24.65
N GLU A 126 0.98 -38.45 24.67
CA GLU A 126 0.60 -37.28 23.83
C GLU A 126 0.85 -35.88 24.42
N VAL A 127 1.25 -35.77 25.69
CA VAL A 127 1.36 -34.44 26.35
C VAL A 127 2.58 -33.64 25.85
N GLY A 128 3.60 -34.31 25.31
CA GLY A 128 4.83 -33.65 24.82
C GLY A 128 4.80 -33.20 23.35
N THR A 129 3.99 -33.83 22.50
CA THR A 129 3.97 -33.57 21.04
C THR A 129 3.06 -32.40 20.65
N LYS A 130 1.95 -32.19 21.38
CA LYS A 130 1.00 -31.08 21.13
C LYS A 130 1.64 -29.71 21.35
N SER A 131 2.41 -29.55 22.44
CA SER A 131 3.12 -28.30 22.75
C SER A 131 4.21 -27.97 21.72
N ILE A 132 4.85 -29.00 21.14
CA ILE A 132 5.89 -28.83 20.10
C ILE A 132 5.26 -28.42 18.77
N SER A 133 4.12 -28.99 18.37
CA SER A 133 3.43 -28.59 17.14
C SER A 133 2.88 -27.16 17.20
N GLU A 134 2.33 -26.76 18.35
CA GLU A 134 1.83 -25.40 18.57
C GLU A 134 2.97 -24.37 18.58
N ALA A 135 4.07 -24.66 19.29
CA ALA A 135 5.25 -23.82 19.29
C ALA A 135 5.84 -23.65 17.88
N ARG A 136 5.86 -24.72 17.08
CA ARG A 136 6.31 -24.67 15.68
C ARG A 136 5.39 -23.84 14.80
N ALA A 137 4.07 -23.97 14.95
CA ALA A 137 3.10 -23.18 14.18
C ALA A 137 3.18 -21.69 14.51
N MET A 138 3.34 -21.35 15.80
CA MET A 138 3.56 -19.97 16.25
C MET A 138 4.85 -19.39 15.66
N ALA A 139 5.97 -20.12 15.75
CA ALA A 139 7.26 -19.68 15.19
C ALA A 139 7.21 -19.47 13.66
N ILE A 140 6.51 -20.34 12.92
CA ILE A 140 6.31 -20.15 11.47
C ILE A 140 5.50 -18.88 11.19
N SER A 141 4.47 -18.61 12.00
CA SER A 141 3.62 -17.43 11.83
C SER A 141 4.39 -16.13 12.09
N GLU A 142 5.25 -16.12 13.11
CA GLU A 142 6.13 -15.01 13.47
C GLU A 142 7.15 -14.74 12.37
N ALA A 143 7.88 -15.78 11.92
CA ALA A 143 8.84 -15.66 10.83
C ALA A 143 8.21 -15.13 9.52
N ARG A 144 6.95 -15.51 9.24
CA ARG A 144 6.22 -14.98 8.08
C ARG A 144 5.83 -13.51 8.27
N GLN A 145 5.51 -13.07 9.48
CA GLN A 145 5.25 -11.66 9.79
C GLN A 145 6.52 -10.81 9.61
N ASP A 146 7.67 -11.31 10.06
CA ASP A 146 8.96 -10.65 9.87
C ASP A 146 9.31 -10.51 8.39
N LEU A 147 9.12 -11.58 7.61
CA LEU A 147 9.33 -11.56 6.16
C LEU A 147 8.44 -10.51 5.47
N ARG A 148 7.16 -10.46 5.86
CA ARG A 148 6.20 -9.48 5.32
C ARG A 148 6.58 -8.05 5.64
N PHE A 149 7.07 -7.81 6.85
CA PHE A 149 7.56 -6.51 7.25
C PHE A 149 8.83 -6.14 6.49
N PHE A 150 9.76 -7.07 6.35
CA PHE A 150 10.97 -6.88 5.54
C PHE A 150 10.64 -6.49 4.10
N PHE A 151 9.71 -7.19 3.44
CA PHE A 151 9.26 -6.82 2.08
C PHE A 151 8.66 -5.41 2.02
N PHE A 152 7.86 -5.02 3.01
CA PHE A 152 7.34 -3.66 3.10
C PHE A 152 8.47 -2.63 3.23
N VAL A 153 9.48 -2.89 4.07
CA VAL A 153 10.65 -2.02 4.22
C VAL A 153 11.44 -1.90 2.91
N VAL A 154 11.62 -2.99 2.17
CA VAL A 154 12.26 -2.97 0.85
C VAL A 154 11.47 -2.08 -0.12
N CYS A 155 10.14 -2.24 -0.19
CA CYS A 155 9.29 -1.42 -1.06
C CYS A 155 9.33 0.06 -0.65
N TRP A 156 9.31 0.35 0.65
CA TRP A 156 9.47 1.70 1.18
C TRP A 156 10.83 2.30 0.81
N ALA A 157 11.93 1.55 0.96
CA ALA A 157 13.26 2.02 0.61
C ALA A 157 13.37 2.32 -0.90
N MET A 158 12.76 1.51 -1.76
CA MET A 158 12.74 1.80 -3.20
C MET A 158 11.93 3.06 -3.54
N ALA A 159 10.92 3.40 -2.73
CA ALA A 159 10.14 4.62 -2.91
C ALA A 159 10.90 5.92 -2.62
N PHE A 160 12.10 5.85 -2.02
CA PHE A 160 12.98 7.03 -1.89
C PHE A 160 13.30 7.67 -3.24
N GLY A 161 13.55 6.86 -4.29
CA GLY A 161 13.90 7.37 -5.62
C GLY A 161 12.81 8.28 -6.20
N PRO A 162 11.57 7.78 -6.38
CA PRO A 162 10.44 8.60 -6.81
C PRO A 162 10.15 9.80 -5.92
N PHE A 163 10.26 9.64 -4.60
CA PHE A 163 10.07 10.74 -3.65
C PHE A 163 11.09 11.86 -3.85
N PHE A 164 12.39 11.55 -3.81
CA PHE A 164 13.44 12.55 -3.96
C PHE A 164 13.44 13.20 -5.35
N SER A 165 13.17 12.42 -6.41
CA SER A 165 13.00 12.97 -7.76
C SER A 165 11.89 14.03 -7.80
N ARG A 166 10.73 13.76 -7.18
CA ARG A 166 9.65 14.76 -7.08
C ARG A 166 10.04 15.95 -6.21
N MET A 167 10.65 15.72 -5.04
CA MET A 167 11.06 16.81 -4.14
C MET A 167 12.08 17.74 -4.79
N GLY A 168 13.00 17.20 -5.60
CA GLY A 168 13.91 18.00 -6.43
C GLY A 168 13.16 18.91 -7.41
N GLY A 169 12.08 18.43 -8.02
CA GLY A 169 11.23 19.25 -8.89
C GLY A 169 10.32 20.24 -8.15
N THR A 170 9.89 19.94 -6.91
CA THR A 170 9.02 20.81 -6.12
C THR A 170 9.78 21.92 -5.41
N PHE A 171 10.95 21.60 -4.83
CA PHE A 171 11.75 22.55 -4.05
C PHE A 171 12.95 23.10 -4.82
N GLY A 172 13.33 22.47 -5.94
CA GLY A 172 14.30 23.06 -6.87
C GLY A 172 13.70 24.27 -7.57
N GLN A 173 14.51 25.29 -7.82
CA GLN A 173 14.10 26.41 -8.65
C GLN A 173 13.78 25.89 -10.07
N SER A 174 12.50 25.83 -10.43
CA SER A 174 12.12 25.60 -11.81
C SER A 174 12.57 26.81 -12.62
N ARG A 175 13.64 26.65 -13.39
CA ARG A 175 14.15 27.68 -14.31
C ARG A 175 13.21 27.94 -15.50
N ILE A 176 12.13 27.18 -15.63
CA ILE A 176 11.15 27.24 -16.71
C ILE A 176 9.77 27.49 -16.07
N GLY A 177 9.16 28.64 -16.37
CA GLY A 177 7.84 29.04 -15.84
C GLY A 177 7.62 30.56 -15.83
N ASP A 178 6.51 31.00 -15.20
CA ASP A 178 6.11 32.41 -15.06
C ASP A 178 6.49 33.02 -13.69
N SER A 179 7.61 32.58 -13.12
CA SER A 179 8.12 33.12 -11.85
C SER A 179 9.16 34.20 -12.11
N ASN A 180 9.31 35.17 -11.20
CA ASN A 180 10.30 36.25 -11.33
C ASN A 180 11.76 35.77 -11.53
N ASP A 181 12.07 34.54 -11.13
CA ASP A 181 13.39 33.90 -11.28
C ASP A 181 13.48 32.91 -12.48
N SER A 182 12.49 32.91 -13.39
CA SER A 182 12.51 32.02 -14.55
C SER A 182 13.45 32.53 -15.65
N VAL A 183 14.01 31.60 -16.41
CA VAL A 183 14.92 31.86 -17.54
C VAL A 183 14.14 32.35 -18.77
N ILE A 184 12.84 32.07 -18.84
CA ILE A 184 11.98 32.42 -19.97
C ILE A 184 11.24 33.71 -19.63
N SER A 185 11.28 34.68 -20.55
CA SER A 185 10.51 35.93 -20.38
C SER A 185 9.00 35.63 -20.29
N THR A 186 8.26 36.43 -19.52
CA THR A 186 6.81 36.25 -19.36
C THR A 186 6.05 36.33 -20.70
N THR A 187 6.59 37.08 -21.66
CA THR A 187 6.07 37.18 -23.04
C THR A 187 6.26 35.90 -23.83
N ASP A 188 7.43 35.26 -23.75
CA ASP A 188 7.70 34.00 -24.45
C ASP A 188 6.93 32.84 -23.82
N TRP A 189 6.79 32.86 -22.49
CA TRP A 189 5.97 31.90 -21.77
C TRP A 189 4.51 31.95 -22.21
N LYS A 190 3.96 33.16 -22.40
CA LYS A 190 2.60 33.34 -22.90
C LYS A 190 2.39 32.78 -24.30
N GLN A 191 3.38 32.92 -25.20
CA GLN A 191 3.32 32.31 -26.53
C GLN A 191 3.34 30.77 -26.45
N ILE A 192 4.15 30.20 -25.57
CA ILE A 192 4.16 28.75 -25.32
C ILE A 192 2.81 28.30 -24.71
N GLU A 193 2.25 29.10 -23.81
CA GLU A 193 0.95 28.85 -23.21
C GLU A 193 -0.17 28.82 -24.26
N ASP A 194 -0.22 29.83 -25.12
CA ASP A 194 -1.22 29.94 -26.18
C ASP A 194 -1.04 28.86 -27.26
N ALA A 195 0.19 28.44 -27.55
CA ALA A 195 0.46 27.39 -28.55
C ALA A 195 0.24 25.97 -28.03
N CYS A 196 0.62 25.68 -26.78
CA CYS A 196 0.63 24.31 -26.25
C CYS A 196 -0.51 23.99 -25.28
N PHE A 197 -1.17 25.00 -24.71
CA PHE A 197 -2.19 24.83 -23.67
C PHE A 197 -3.55 25.44 -24.04
N LEU A 198 -3.75 25.84 -25.29
CA LEU A 198 -5.05 26.32 -25.76
C LEU A 198 -6.13 25.25 -25.52
N GLY A 199 -7.15 25.59 -24.72
CA GLY A 199 -8.24 24.68 -24.38
C GLY A 199 -7.91 23.61 -23.33
N VAL A 200 -6.71 23.65 -22.72
CA VAL A 200 -6.31 22.74 -21.65
C VAL A 200 -6.73 23.31 -20.29
N ASN A 201 -7.61 22.61 -19.58
CA ASN A 201 -8.00 22.99 -18.23
C ASN A 201 -6.84 22.71 -17.26
N LYS A 202 -6.07 23.74 -16.92
CA LYS A 202 -4.99 23.64 -15.93
C LYS A 202 -5.53 23.40 -14.51
N ILE A 203 -4.72 22.77 -13.67
CA ILE A 203 -5.01 22.60 -12.25
C ILE A 203 -4.73 23.94 -11.56
N SER A 204 -5.61 24.41 -10.67
CA SER A 204 -5.33 25.63 -9.92
C SER A 204 -4.12 25.42 -9.01
N ARG A 205 -3.33 26.47 -8.81
CA ARG A 205 -2.10 26.41 -7.98
C ARG A 205 -2.39 25.91 -6.57
N SER A 206 -3.45 26.43 -5.94
CA SER A 206 -3.89 26.00 -4.61
C SER A 206 -4.24 24.51 -4.52
N LEU A 207 -4.76 23.93 -5.60
CA LEU A 207 -5.14 22.52 -5.65
C LEU A 207 -3.93 21.62 -5.89
N ASP A 208 -2.97 22.06 -6.71
CA ASP A 208 -1.70 21.36 -6.89
C ASP A 208 -0.84 21.38 -5.60
N ASP A 209 -0.84 22.50 -4.87
CA ASP A 209 -0.20 22.62 -3.55
C ASP A 209 -0.83 21.64 -2.54
N PHE A 210 -2.17 21.56 -2.51
CA PHE A 210 -2.89 20.62 -1.66
C PHE A 210 -2.58 19.16 -1.98
N VAL A 211 -2.61 18.77 -3.26
CA VAL A 211 -2.26 17.42 -3.72
C VAL A 211 -0.83 17.09 -3.34
N THR A 212 0.10 18.02 -3.54
CA THR A 212 1.51 17.84 -3.19
C THR A 212 1.68 17.67 -1.67
N ALA A 213 1.00 18.49 -0.86
CA ALA A 213 1.01 18.35 0.59
C ALA A 213 0.46 16.99 1.05
N CYS A 214 -0.64 16.52 0.46
CA CYS A 214 -1.19 15.18 0.73
C CYS A 214 -0.22 14.06 0.32
N GLY A 215 0.48 14.20 -0.82
CA GLY A 215 1.50 13.25 -1.24
C GLY A 215 2.69 13.19 -0.28
N ILE A 216 3.21 14.35 0.14
CA ILE A 216 4.29 14.41 1.15
C ILE A 216 3.82 13.78 2.46
N THR A 217 2.61 14.12 2.91
CA THR A 217 2.02 13.56 4.13
C THR A 217 1.88 12.04 4.04
N SER A 218 1.46 11.52 2.88
CA SER A 218 1.35 10.08 2.64
C SER A 218 2.70 9.38 2.77
N TYR A 219 3.74 9.95 2.16
CA TYR A 219 5.09 9.41 2.21
C TYR A 219 5.68 9.46 3.62
N LEU A 220 5.50 10.58 4.33
CA LEU A 220 5.95 10.74 5.71
C LEU A 220 5.24 9.76 6.64
N LEU A 221 3.93 9.56 6.47
CA LEU A 221 3.17 8.57 7.24
C LEU A 221 3.72 7.15 7.06
N VAL A 222 3.95 6.72 5.82
CA VAL A 222 4.57 5.43 5.50
C VAL A 222 5.95 5.33 6.15
N SER A 223 6.76 6.39 6.05
CA SER A 223 8.13 6.43 6.58
C SER A 223 8.16 6.37 8.11
N VAL A 224 7.29 7.11 8.80
CA VAL A 224 7.19 7.10 10.27
C VAL A 224 6.82 5.70 10.76
N ILE A 225 5.91 5.01 10.08
CA ILE A 225 5.51 3.65 10.46
C ILE A 225 6.62 2.63 10.18
N ALA A 226 7.28 2.73 9.02
CA ALA A 226 8.42 1.88 8.68
C ALA A 226 9.56 2.04 9.69
N ILE A 227 10.00 3.27 9.92
CA ILE A 227 11.09 3.61 10.85
C ILE A 227 10.70 3.24 12.28
N GLY A 228 9.46 3.53 12.71
CA GLY A 228 8.97 3.19 14.04
C GLY A 228 9.03 1.69 14.32
N LYS A 229 8.65 0.85 13.35
CA LYS A 229 8.75 -0.60 13.48
C LYS A 229 10.18 -1.14 13.39
N ILE A 230 11.02 -0.58 12.51
CA ILE A 230 12.45 -0.91 12.46
C ILE A 230 13.11 -0.58 13.81
N ALA A 231 12.80 0.59 14.38
CA ALA A 231 13.29 0.96 15.69
C ALA A 231 12.80 -0.05 16.74
N ASN A 232 11.51 -0.40 16.78
CA ASN A 232 10.99 -1.33 17.78
C ASN A 232 11.69 -2.71 17.72
N THR A 233 11.85 -3.27 16.51
CA THR A 233 12.53 -4.56 16.30
C THR A 233 14.01 -4.53 16.69
N LEU A 234 14.74 -3.45 16.37
CA LEU A 234 16.14 -3.28 16.80
C LEU A 234 16.25 -3.04 18.32
N LEU A 235 15.23 -2.46 18.94
CA LEU A 235 15.21 -2.10 20.36
C LEU A 235 14.83 -3.29 21.25
N GLU A 236 14.01 -4.23 20.81
CA GLU A 236 13.74 -5.48 21.53
C GLU A 236 15.04 -6.28 21.79
N GLY A 237 16.04 -6.12 20.92
CA GLY A 237 17.39 -6.67 21.11
C GLY A 237 18.33 -5.85 22.02
N SER A 238 17.98 -4.63 22.45
CA SER A 238 18.91 -3.74 23.17
C SER A 238 18.36 -3.14 24.47
N SER A 239 19.11 -3.31 25.57
CA SER A 239 18.72 -2.92 26.93
C SER A 239 18.94 -1.41 27.25
N TYR A 240 18.43 -0.49 26.41
CA TYR A 240 18.54 0.95 26.69
C TYR A 240 17.35 1.49 27.50
N ARG A 241 17.65 2.16 28.62
CA ARG A 241 16.71 2.47 29.73
C ARG A 241 15.70 3.59 29.42
N TRP A 242 16.07 4.58 28.60
CA TRP A 242 15.20 5.69 28.20
C TRP A 242 14.14 5.27 27.15
N LEU A 243 14.47 4.30 26.29
CA LEU A 243 13.56 3.80 25.24
C LEU A 243 12.50 2.81 25.74
N LYS A 244 12.71 2.17 26.90
CA LYS A 244 11.68 1.42 27.65
C LYS A 244 10.49 2.27 28.09
N TRP A 245 10.54 3.60 27.93
CA TRP A 245 9.40 4.50 28.14
C TRP A 245 8.46 4.50 26.92
N PHE A 246 8.99 4.46 25.68
CA PHE A 246 8.19 4.40 24.46
C PHE A 246 7.46 3.05 24.29
N SER A 247 8.15 1.93 24.53
CA SER A 247 7.50 0.61 24.51
C SER A 247 6.48 0.44 25.64
N ARG A 248 6.66 1.16 26.76
CA ARG A 248 5.64 1.25 27.83
C ARG A 248 4.41 2.03 27.42
N VAL A 249 4.51 3.05 26.56
CA VAL A 249 3.34 3.74 26.03
C VAL A 249 2.56 2.81 25.09
N GLU A 250 3.26 2.01 24.30
CA GLU A 250 2.66 1.00 23.42
C GLU A 250 1.98 -0.14 24.20
N THR A 251 2.58 -0.63 25.30
CA THR A 251 1.96 -1.67 26.15
C THR A 251 0.97 -1.13 27.19
N SER A 252 1.04 0.17 27.54
CA SER A 252 0.12 0.81 28.51
C SER A 252 -1.15 1.37 27.88
N MET A 253 -1.21 1.51 26.56
CA MET A 253 -2.47 1.82 25.88
C MET A 253 -3.38 0.60 25.93
N SER A 254 -4.56 0.73 26.56
CA SER A 254 -5.54 -0.36 26.60
C SER A 254 -5.92 -0.80 25.18
N SER A 255 -6.28 -2.08 24.99
CA SER A 255 -6.56 -2.64 23.65
C SER A 255 -7.61 -1.84 22.85
N VAL A 256 -8.53 -1.16 23.55
CA VAL A 256 -9.54 -0.28 22.96
C VAL A 256 -8.93 0.94 22.28
N TRP A 257 -7.89 1.55 22.87
CA TRP A 257 -7.21 2.71 22.29
C TRP A 257 -6.43 2.34 21.04
N HIS A 258 -5.79 1.17 21.03
CA HIS A 258 -5.10 0.64 19.84
C HIS A 258 -6.05 0.42 18.68
N VAL A 259 -7.22 -0.20 18.93
CA VAL A 259 -8.23 -0.41 17.88
C VAL A 259 -8.79 0.92 17.35
N ARG A 260 -9.03 1.91 18.23
CA ARG A 260 -9.49 3.24 17.81
C ARG A 260 -8.44 3.98 16.97
N LEU A 261 -7.18 3.97 17.41
CA LEU A 261 -6.07 4.58 16.68
C LEU A 261 -5.89 3.91 15.31
N HIS A 262 -5.92 2.58 15.25
CA HIS A 262 -5.85 1.83 14.00
C HIS A 262 -6.95 2.23 13.02
N ARG A 263 -8.20 2.35 13.49
CA ARG A 263 -9.33 2.79 12.65
C ARG A 263 -9.16 4.23 12.16
N LEU A 264 -8.68 5.14 13.02
CA LEU A 264 -8.40 6.52 12.63
C LEU A 264 -7.29 6.61 11.59
N VAL A 265 -6.18 5.90 11.78
CA VAL A 265 -5.09 5.84 10.81
C VAL A 265 -5.57 5.22 9.50
N SER A 266 -6.35 4.13 9.56
CA SER A 266 -6.92 3.50 8.37
C SER A 266 -7.85 4.46 7.60
N ALA A 267 -8.73 5.18 8.30
CA ALA A 267 -9.61 6.18 7.69
C ALA A 267 -8.80 7.32 7.05
N PHE A 268 -7.74 7.79 7.72
CA PHE A 268 -6.84 8.80 7.19
C PHE A 268 -6.09 8.30 5.95
N VAL A 269 -5.63 7.05 5.94
CA VAL A 269 -5.02 6.40 4.77
C VAL A 269 -5.99 6.38 3.58
N PHE A 270 -7.26 6.03 3.77
CA PHE A 270 -8.24 6.06 2.69
C PHE A 270 -8.58 7.47 2.21
N PHE A 271 -8.60 8.45 3.10
CA PHE A 271 -8.71 9.85 2.72
C PHE A 271 -7.54 10.26 1.79
N LEU A 272 -6.31 9.93 2.19
CA LEU A 272 -5.13 10.19 1.37
C LEU A 272 -5.20 9.46 0.03
N LEU A 273 -5.55 8.17 0.01
CA LEU A 273 -5.76 7.39 -1.22
C LEU A 273 -6.76 8.07 -2.15
N ALA A 274 -7.91 8.53 -1.64
CA ALA A 274 -8.92 9.20 -2.46
C ALA A 274 -8.36 10.48 -3.13
N VAL A 275 -7.60 11.28 -2.37
CA VAL A 275 -6.92 12.47 -2.92
C VAL A 275 -5.88 12.07 -3.98
N GLN A 276 -5.07 11.03 -3.74
CA GLN A 276 -4.08 10.57 -4.71
C GLN A 276 -4.72 9.99 -5.98
N PHE A 277 -5.82 9.25 -5.88
CA PHE A 277 -6.55 8.75 -7.05
C PHE A 277 -7.12 9.90 -7.86
N TRP A 278 -7.75 10.87 -7.20
CA TRP A 278 -8.26 12.06 -7.86
C TRP A 278 -7.13 12.79 -8.61
N ALA A 279 -6.00 13.02 -7.95
CA ALA A 279 -4.82 13.65 -8.55
C ALA A 279 -4.29 12.84 -9.74
N PHE A 280 -4.18 11.51 -9.60
CA PHE A 280 -3.74 10.62 -10.67
C PHE A 280 -4.64 10.73 -11.90
N PHE A 281 -5.96 10.63 -11.74
CA PHE A 281 -6.90 10.77 -12.86
C PHE A 281 -6.84 12.15 -13.48
N ARG A 282 -6.71 13.19 -12.65
CA ARG A 282 -6.63 14.57 -13.14
C ARG A 282 -5.37 14.81 -13.97
N LEU A 283 -4.22 14.33 -13.52
CA LEU A 283 -2.95 14.43 -14.26
C LEU A 283 -2.98 13.60 -15.54
N ARG A 284 -3.62 12.43 -15.53
CA ARG A 284 -3.84 11.63 -16.74
C ARG A 284 -4.72 12.34 -17.75
N GLN A 285 -5.79 12.98 -17.30
CA GLN A 285 -6.63 13.79 -18.17
C GLN A 285 -5.84 14.98 -18.74
N LEU A 286 -5.04 15.65 -17.92
CA LEU A 286 -4.18 16.75 -18.35
C LEU A 286 -3.18 16.31 -19.43
N GLN A 287 -2.53 15.15 -19.25
CA GLN A 287 -1.63 14.58 -20.26
C GLN A 287 -2.36 14.30 -21.58
N LYS A 288 -3.57 13.74 -21.52
CA LYS A 288 -4.40 13.47 -22.69
C LYS A 288 -4.77 14.75 -23.44
N ASP A 289 -5.19 15.77 -22.69
CA ASP A 289 -5.58 17.07 -23.25
C ASP A 289 -4.37 17.77 -23.89
N MET A 290 -3.18 17.70 -23.27
CA MET A 290 -1.94 18.25 -23.84
C MET A 290 -1.51 17.53 -25.13
N VAL A 291 -1.56 16.19 -25.16
CA VAL A 291 -1.22 15.42 -26.37
C VAL A 291 -2.17 15.77 -27.51
N ARG A 292 -3.47 15.91 -27.22
CA ARG A 292 -4.47 16.30 -28.21
C ARG A 292 -4.26 17.74 -28.71
N ALA A 293 -3.94 18.68 -27.82
CA ALA A 293 -3.61 20.05 -28.19
C ALA A 293 -2.37 20.13 -29.10
N ALA A 294 -1.39 19.26 -28.89
CA ALA A 294 -0.22 19.12 -29.75
C ALA A 294 -0.50 18.39 -31.09
N GLY A 295 -1.75 18.05 -31.40
CA GLY A 295 -2.14 17.34 -32.63
C GLY A 295 -1.79 15.84 -32.63
N GLY A 296 -1.42 15.27 -31.48
CA GLY A 296 -1.12 13.86 -31.33
C GLY A 296 -2.34 13.02 -30.94
N GLU A 297 -2.26 11.72 -31.18
CA GLU A 297 -3.27 10.75 -30.73
C GLU A 297 -2.80 10.07 -29.43
N PHE A 298 -3.65 10.07 -28.40
CA PHE A 298 -3.32 9.50 -27.10
C PHE A 298 -3.63 7.99 -27.09
N SER A 299 -2.61 7.15 -27.29
CA SER A 299 -2.76 5.70 -27.48
C SER A 299 -3.01 4.89 -26.19
N ASP A 300 -3.18 5.51 -25.02
CA ASP A 300 -3.21 4.83 -23.71
C ASP A 300 -4.65 4.42 -23.26
N GLU A 301 -5.63 4.42 -24.17
CA GLU A 301 -7.00 3.94 -23.89
C GLU A 301 -7.14 2.41 -23.94
N GLN A 302 -6.13 1.71 -24.48
CA GLN A 302 -6.17 0.25 -24.60
C GLN A 302 -5.72 -0.43 -23.30
N TRP A 303 -6.23 -1.65 -23.06
CA TRP A 303 -5.75 -2.49 -21.97
C TRP A 303 -4.29 -2.86 -22.23
N THR A 304 -3.40 -2.31 -21.41
CA THR A 304 -1.99 -2.64 -21.42
C THR A 304 -1.75 -3.99 -20.73
N PHE A 305 -0.71 -4.71 -21.16
CA PHE A 305 -0.28 -5.96 -20.50
C PHE A 305 -0.17 -5.81 -18.98
N GLY A 306 0.36 -4.67 -18.50
CA GLY A 306 0.47 -4.37 -17.07
C GLY A 306 -0.88 -4.34 -16.33
N GLN A 307 -1.98 -3.92 -16.98
CA GLN A 307 -3.31 -3.97 -16.35
C GLN A 307 -3.83 -5.39 -16.21
N ILE A 308 -3.60 -6.23 -17.22
CA ILE A 308 -3.99 -7.65 -17.19
C ILE A 308 -3.21 -8.36 -16.08
N VAL A 309 -1.89 -8.18 -16.04
CA VAL A 309 -1.03 -8.75 -14.99
C VAL A 309 -1.47 -8.27 -13.61
N ALA A 310 -1.78 -6.99 -13.44
CA ALA A 310 -2.25 -6.46 -12.16
C ALA A 310 -3.54 -7.13 -11.68
N VAL A 311 -4.51 -7.40 -12.57
CA VAL A 311 -5.72 -8.15 -12.20
C VAL A 311 -5.39 -9.59 -11.82
N VAL A 312 -4.51 -10.24 -12.59
CA VAL A 312 -4.10 -11.64 -12.35
C VAL A 312 -3.41 -11.81 -11.00
N VAL A 313 -2.61 -10.85 -10.56
CA VAL A 313 -1.92 -10.87 -9.26
C VAL A 313 -2.89 -10.97 -8.08
N TYR A 314 -4.13 -10.49 -8.21
CA TYR A 314 -5.12 -10.58 -7.12
C TYR A 314 -6.10 -11.76 -7.24
N ILE A 315 -6.02 -12.57 -8.30
CA ILE A 315 -6.81 -13.81 -8.43
C ILE A 315 -6.62 -14.76 -7.24
N PRO A 316 -5.39 -14.98 -6.70
CA PRO A 316 -5.19 -15.85 -5.54
C PRO A 316 -6.03 -15.45 -4.33
N VAL A 317 -6.29 -14.15 -4.13
CA VAL A 317 -7.15 -13.66 -3.03
C VAL A 317 -8.58 -14.21 -3.18
N LEU A 318 -9.13 -14.15 -4.38
CA LEU A 318 -10.48 -14.68 -4.67
C LEU A 318 -10.52 -16.20 -4.56
N VAL A 319 -9.47 -16.87 -5.01
CA VAL A 319 -9.35 -18.34 -4.93
C VAL A 319 -9.32 -18.79 -3.48
N GLU A 320 -8.51 -18.17 -2.62
CA GLU A 320 -8.43 -18.48 -1.18
C GLU A 320 -9.76 -18.26 -0.47
N VAL A 321 -10.43 -17.13 -0.72
CA VAL A 321 -11.75 -16.85 -0.15
C VAL A 321 -12.79 -17.88 -0.62
N THR A 322 -12.80 -18.21 -1.91
CA THR A 322 -13.74 -19.19 -2.48
C THR A 322 -13.49 -20.59 -1.95
N PHE A 323 -12.22 -20.97 -1.83
CA PHE A 323 -11.80 -22.26 -1.29
C PHE A 323 -12.23 -22.40 0.17
N ALA A 324 -11.89 -21.42 1.01
CA ALA A 324 -12.24 -21.41 2.42
C ALA A 324 -13.78 -21.39 2.62
N TRP A 325 -14.52 -20.68 1.76
CA TRP A 325 -15.98 -20.68 1.80
C TRP A 325 -16.59 -22.03 1.40
N ARG A 326 -16.10 -22.66 0.33
CA ARG A 326 -16.57 -23.99 -0.12
C ARG A 326 -16.27 -25.08 0.89
N LYS A 327 -15.13 -24.99 1.58
CA LYS A 327 -14.70 -25.95 2.59
C LYS A 327 -15.16 -25.60 4.01
N LYS A 328 -16.15 -24.70 4.16
CA LYS A 328 -16.68 -24.28 5.47
C LYS A 328 -17.02 -25.44 6.43
N SER A 329 -17.47 -26.58 5.90
CA SER A 329 -17.82 -27.76 6.72
C SER A 329 -16.63 -28.41 7.41
N LEU A 330 -15.40 -28.16 6.95
CA LEU A 330 -14.19 -28.61 7.62
C LEU A 330 -13.80 -27.73 8.80
N PHE A 331 -14.30 -26.49 8.85
CA PHE A 331 -13.86 -25.46 9.81
C PHE A 331 -14.97 -25.01 10.77
N CYS A 332 -16.21 -25.42 10.53
CA CYS A 332 -17.37 -25.11 11.35
C CYS A 332 -18.09 -26.42 11.67
N THR A 333 -17.58 -27.13 12.66
CA THR A 333 -18.20 -28.29 13.30
C THR A 333 -18.92 -27.87 14.57
#